data_AF-A0A811ZZH4-F1
#
_entry.id   AF-A0A811ZZH4-F1
#
_cell.length_a   1.000
_cell.length_b   1.000
_cell.length_c   1.000
_cell.angle_alpha   90.00
_cell.angle_beta   90.00
_cell.angle_gamma   90.00
#
_symmetry.space_group_name_H-M   'P 1'
#
loop_
_entity.id
_entity.type
_entity.pdbx_description
1 polymer ?
#
loop_
_entity_poly.entity_id
_entity_poly.type
_entity_poly.pdbx_seq_one_letter_code
_entity_poly.pdbx_strand_id
1 'polypeptide(L)'
;MRAMQQIDLQGFNPRSAIDAGLEYIKNLSPDSVKNVSRIIQALSLGNADPSQPSAYVGWLIKEKKDDHWETDNVLLDTARAVSALASYGIIFPDVSRWLLKQQLDDGSWNNNLTETAYVLIALGDVNEKNTSGCRWLAGNPELTSTGTIALSITALCKHGFNEGNFIAESAALLKQRQLADYSWKSLVISNMVAQALFAAGEKKAALSAVPWILFQQREDGSWKNKSDNTALTLITLKMITAWKK
;
A
#
# COMPACT_ATOMS: atom_id res chain seq x y z
N MET A 1 14.29 -0.02 30.03
CA MET A 1 14.43 -0.62 28.68
C MET A 1 14.41 -2.13 28.82
N ARG A 2 13.29 -2.81 28.55
CA ARG A 2 13.26 -4.27 28.50
C ARG A 2 13.65 -4.71 27.09
N ALA A 3 14.72 -5.47 26.98
CA ALA A 3 15.10 -6.13 25.74
C ALA A 3 13.97 -7.07 25.29
N MET A 4 13.48 -6.89 24.07
CA MET A 4 12.50 -7.79 23.46
C MET A 4 13.24 -9.09 23.10
N GLN A 5 13.17 -10.09 23.98
CA GLN A 5 13.54 -11.47 23.68
C GLN A 5 12.73 -11.96 22.47
N GLN A 6 13.31 -12.86 21.67
CA GLN A 6 12.67 -13.55 20.55
C GLN A 6 11.19 -13.76 20.82
N ILE A 7 10.33 -13.03 20.09
CA ILE A 7 8.89 -13.23 20.20
C ILE A 7 8.62 -14.60 19.58
N ASP A 8 8.42 -15.59 20.45
CA ASP A 8 7.77 -16.82 20.09
C ASP A 8 6.39 -16.46 19.51
N LEU A 9 6.18 -16.79 18.23
CA LEU A 9 4.95 -16.51 17.50
C LEU A 9 3.74 -17.25 18.11
N GLN A 10 3.94 -18.13 19.11
CA GLN A 10 2.90 -18.90 19.79
C GLN A 10 1.86 -18.05 20.54
N GLY A 11 2.14 -16.78 20.87
CA GLY A 11 1.20 -15.91 21.58
C GLY A 11 0.32 -15.00 20.71
N PHE A 12 0.67 -14.82 19.43
CA PHE A 12 -0.04 -13.89 18.56
C PHE A 12 -0.88 -14.64 17.53
N ASN A 13 -2.20 -14.52 17.62
CA ASN A 13 -3.14 -15.03 16.64
C ASN A 13 -3.44 -13.93 15.60
N PRO A 14 -2.82 -13.96 14.40
CA PRO A 14 -3.03 -12.90 13.40
C PRO A 14 -4.48 -12.85 12.93
N ARG A 15 -5.22 -13.96 13.02
CA ARG A 15 -6.62 -14.02 12.60
C ARG A 15 -7.50 -13.17 13.51
N SER A 16 -7.38 -13.34 14.83
CA SER A 16 -8.16 -12.51 15.77
C SER A 16 -7.79 -11.03 15.66
N ALA A 17 -6.52 -10.72 15.44
CA ALA A 17 -6.06 -9.34 15.22
C ALA A 17 -6.67 -8.73 13.93
N ILE A 18 -6.68 -9.49 12.82
CA ILE A 18 -7.30 -9.09 11.57
C ILE A 18 -8.80 -8.87 11.76
N ASP A 19 -9.50 -9.80 12.44
CA ASP A 19 -10.94 -9.72 12.65
C ASP A 19 -11.33 -8.47 13.46
N ALA A 20 -10.60 -8.18 14.56
CA ALA A 20 -10.81 -6.97 15.36
C ALA A 20 -10.54 -5.68 14.56
N GLY A 21 -9.49 -5.67 13.73
CA GLY A 21 -9.20 -4.53 12.85
C GLY A 21 -10.27 -4.31 11.79
N LEU A 22 -10.80 -5.39 11.21
CA LEU A 22 -11.89 -5.33 10.23
C LEU A 22 -13.18 -4.80 10.86
N GLU A 23 -13.50 -5.22 12.09
CA GLU A 23 -14.64 -4.70 12.85
C GLU A 23 -14.49 -3.19 13.10
N TYR A 24 -13.30 -2.74 13.53
CA TYR A 24 -13.01 -1.33 13.73
C TYR A 24 -13.27 -0.50 12.46
N ILE A 25 -12.72 -0.89 11.29
CA ILE A 25 -12.89 -0.09 10.05
C ILE A 25 -14.30 -0.17 9.45
N LYS A 26 -15.06 -1.23 9.70
CA LYS A 26 -16.44 -1.36 9.20
C LYS A 26 -17.40 -0.37 9.88
N ASN A 27 -17.07 0.06 11.09
CA ASN A 27 -17.89 0.98 11.88
C ASN A 27 -17.52 2.46 11.70
N LEU A 28 -16.58 2.77 10.79
CA LEU A 28 -16.19 4.15 10.50
C LEU A 28 -17.10 4.78 9.43
N SER A 29 -17.14 6.11 9.44
CA SER A 29 -17.72 6.89 8.35
C SER A 29 -16.66 7.23 7.30
N PRO A 30 -17.00 7.25 6.00
CA PRO A 30 -16.12 7.81 4.97
C PRO A 30 -15.76 9.28 5.29
N ASP A 31 -14.48 9.65 5.20
CA ASP A 31 -13.99 10.99 5.54
C ASP A 31 -13.16 11.65 4.43
N SER A 32 -12.37 10.87 3.69
CA SER A 32 -11.42 11.35 2.69
C SER A 32 -11.10 10.27 1.66
N VAL A 33 -10.81 10.67 0.43
CA VAL A 33 -10.40 9.75 -0.65
C VAL A 33 -9.22 8.89 -0.23
N LYS A 34 -8.21 9.48 0.41
CA LYS A 34 -7.02 8.75 0.91
C LYS A 34 -7.38 7.60 1.86
N ASN A 35 -8.19 7.88 2.88
CA ASN A 35 -8.52 6.89 3.90
C ASN A 35 -9.49 5.84 3.35
N VAL A 36 -10.54 6.28 2.64
CA VAL A 36 -11.52 5.41 1.99
C VAL A 36 -10.86 4.45 1.01
N SER A 37 -9.92 4.92 0.19
CA SER A 37 -9.17 4.08 -0.74
C SER A 37 -8.42 2.95 -0.04
N ARG A 38 -7.78 3.24 1.10
CA ARG A 38 -7.07 2.22 1.90
C ARG A 38 -8.05 1.22 2.52
N ILE A 39 -9.19 1.70 3.02
CA ILE A 39 -10.22 0.82 3.59
C ILE A 39 -10.74 -0.13 2.52
N ILE A 40 -11.03 0.36 1.31
CA ILE A 40 -11.47 -0.46 0.18
C ILE A 40 -10.42 -1.54 -0.13
N GLN A 41 -9.15 -1.18 -0.26
CA GLN A 41 -8.07 -2.16 -0.48
C GLN A 41 -7.94 -3.18 0.66
N ALA A 42 -8.08 -2.74 1.91
CA ALA A 42 -8.07 -3.63 3.07
C ALA A 42 -9.24 -4.62 3.03
N LEU A 43 -10.44 -4.16 2.65
CA LEU A 43 -11.64 -4.99 2.57
C LEU A 43 -11.64 -5.94 1.38
N SER A 44 -11.07 -5.55 0.24
CA SER A 44 -11.03 -6.38 -0.98
C SER A 44 -10.13 -7.62 -0.87
N LEU A 45 -9.17 -7.62 0.05
CA LEU A 45 -8.28 -8.77 0.23
C LEU A 45 -9.01 -9.93 0.94
N GLY A 46 -8.90 -11.17 0.45
CA GLY A 46 -9.52 -12.35 1.06
C GLY A 46 -10.95 -12.64 0.59
N ASN A 47 -11.61 -13.64 1.19
CA ASN A 47 -12.93 -14.14 0.77
C ASN A 47 -14.09 -13.23 1.22
N ALA A 48 -13.95 -11.92 1.15
CA ALA A 48 -15.10 -11.03 1.32
C ALA A 48 -16.06 -11.31 0.16
N ASP A 49 -17.34 -11.50 0.48
CA ASP A 49 -18.37 -11.72 -0.52
C ASP A 49 -18.40 -10.54 -1.51
N PRO A 50 -18.10 -10.76 -2.80
CA PRO A 50 -18.11 -9.69 -3.81
C PRO A 50 -19.52 -9.16 -4.10
N SER A 51 -20.58 -9.77 -3.53
CA SER A 51 -21.97 -9.46 -3.85
C SER A 51 -22.45 -8.08 -3.40
N GLN A 52 -21.72 -7.37 -2.52
CA GLN A 52 -22.04 -5.97 -2.19
C GLN A 52 -20.77 -5.10 -2.08
N PRO A 53 -20.59 -4.10 -2.97
CA PRO A 53 -19.56 -3.09 -2.76
C PRO A 53 -19.83 -2.42 -1.41
N SER A 54 -18.82 -2.35 -0.56
CA SER A 54 -18.96 -1.65 0.73
C SER A 54 -19.44 -0.21 0.52
N ALA A 55 -20.10 0.39 1.51
CA ALA A 55 -20.54 1.80 1.44
C ALA A 55 -19.40 2.76 1.04
N TYR A 56 -18.16 2.39 1.34
CA TYR A 56 -16.93 3.07 0.91
C TYR A 56 -16.75 3.11 -0.61
N VAL A 57 -17.01 2.02 -1.32
CA VAL A 57 -16.93 1.97 -2.80
C VAL A 57 -17.97 2.89 -3.40
N GLY A 58 -19.23 2.81 -2.93
CA GLY A 58 -20.31 3.68 -3.41
C GLY A 58 -20.01 5.16 -3.14
N TRP A 59 -19.49 5.48 -1.95
CA TRP A 59 -19.03 6.83 -1.63
C TRP A 59 -17.92 7.29 -2.57
N LEU A 60 -16.87 6.47 -2.76
CA LEU A 60 -15.72 6.85 -3.59
C LEU A 60 -16.13 7.12 -5.04
N ILE A 61 -17.01 6.32 -5.61
CA ILE A 61 -17.55 6.54 -6.97
C ILE A 61 -18.35 7.85 -7.03
N LYS A 62 -19.16 8.15 -6.01
CA LYS A 62 -19.97 9.38 -5.95
C LYS A 62 -19.12 10.65 -5.88
N GLU A 63 -17.97 10.59 -5.20
CA GLU A 63 -17.07 11.74 -5.04
C GLU A 63 -16.25 12.07 -6.29
N LYS A 64 -16.20 11.17 -7.29
CA LYS A 64 -15.52 11.41 -8.56
C LYS A 64 -16.15 12.61 -9.29
N LYS A 65 -15.30 13.49 -9.82
CA LYS A 65 -15.67 14.64 -10.67
C LYS A 65 -15.07 14.43 -12.04
N ASP A 66 -15.93 14.23 -13.04
CA ASP A 66 -15.54 13.95 -14.42
C ASP A 66 -14.50 12.85 -14.54
N ASP A 67 -13.20 13.13 -14.66
CA ASP A 67 -12.13 12.15 -14.85
C ASP A 67 -11.14 12.05 -13.67
N HIS A 68 -11.43 12.65 -12.52
CA HIS A 68 -10.55 12.61 -11.34
C HIS A 68 -11.31 12.85 -10.02
N TRP A 69 -10.58 12.90 -8.90
CA TRP A 69 -11.12 13.30 -7.59
C TRP A 69 -10.53 14.65 -7.19
N GLU A 70 -11.40 15.66 -7.05
CA GLU A 70 -11.01 17.01 -6.62
C GLU A 70 -10.74 17.03 -5.11
N THR A 71 -9.45 16.98 -4.73
CA THR A 71 -8.98 17.11 -3.35
C THR A 71 -7.77 18.05 -3.28
N ASP A 72 -7.28 18.37 -2.08
CA ASP A 72 -6.03 19.13 -1.92
C ASP A 72 -4.79 18.41 -2.51
N ASN A 73 -4.89 17.10 -2.77
CA ASN A 73 -3.83 16.28 -3.36
C ASN A 73 -4.37 15.51 -4.58
N VAL A 74 -4.98 16.24 -5.53
CA VAL A 74 -5.73 15.70 -6.69
C VAL A 74 -5.07 14.48 -7.31
N LEU A 75 -3.79 14.58 -7.67
CA LEU A 75 -3.07 13.49 -8.36
C LEU A 75 -2.93 12.25 -7.47
N LEU A 76 -2.46 12.41 -6.23
CA LEU A 76 -2.27 11.31 -5.28
C LEU A 76 -3.58 10.61 -4.94
N ASP A 77 -4.63 11.39 -4.69
CA ASP A 77 -5.91 10.85 -4.27
C ASP A 77 -6.65 10.21 -5.44
N THR A 78 -6.52 10.75 -6.66
CA THR A 78 -6.98 10.09 -7.88
C THR A 78 -6.27 8.75 -8.10
N ALA A 79 -4.94 8.70 -7.97
CA ALA A 79 -4.20 7.44 -8.08
C ALA A 79 -4.62 6.40 -7.03
N ARG A 80 -4.82 6.83 -5.77
CA ARG A 80 -5.32 5.95 -4.70
C ARG A 80 -6.72 5.43 -4.99
N ALA A 81 -7.61 6.29 -5.49
CA ALA A 81 -8.97 5.92 -5.84
C ALA A 81 -8.99 4.88 -6.95
N VAL A 82 -8.19 5.08 -8.01
CA VAL A 82 -8.02 4.12 -9.11
C VAL A 82 -7.56 2.76 -8.58
N SER A 83 -6.46 2.73 -7.82
CA SER A 83 -5.93 1.49 -7.23
C SER A 83 -6.96 0.77 -6.34
N ALA A 84 -7.71 1.52 -5.53
CA ALA A 84 -8.75 0.96 -4.67
C ALA A 84 -9.95 0.39 -5.44
N LEU A 85 -10.42 1.09 -6.48
CA LEU A 85 -11.55 0.61 -7.28
C LEU A 85 -11.15 -0.59 -8.14
N ALA A 86 -9.91 -0.60 -8.66
CA ALA A 86 -9.36 -1.73 -9.40
C ALA A 86 -9.32 -3.01 -8.54
N SER A 87 -9.13 -2.91 -7.22
CA SER A 87 -9.17 -4.07 -6.31
C SER A 87 -10.56 -4.71 -6.19
N TYR A 88 -11.61 -4.02 -6.64
CA TYR A 88 -12.98 -4.52 -6.81
C TYR A 88 -13.35 -4.79 -8.29
N GLY A 89 -12.37 -4.73 -9.21
CA GLY A 89 -12.61 -4.89 -10.64
C GLY A 89 -13.30 -3.70 -11.31
N ILE A 90 -13.38 -2.55 -10.64
CA ILE A 90 -13.99 -1.34 -11.19
C ILE A 90 -12.89 -0.48 -11.81
N ILE A 91 -12.95 -0.30 -13.12
CA ILE A 91 -11.96 0.47 -13.89
C ILE A 91 -12.67 1.63 -14.60
N PHE A 92 -12.12 2.83 -14.46
CA PHE A 92 -12.58 4.05 -15.13
C PHE A 92 -11.53 4.50 -16.17
N PRO A 93 -11.68 4.14 -17.47
CA PRO A 93 -10.67 4.42 -18.49
C PRO A 93 -10.42 5.92 -18.75
N ASP A 94 -11.41 6.77 -18.50
CA ASP A 94 -11.28 8.23 -18.45
C ASP A 94 -10.27 8.69 -17.41
N VAL A 95 -10.31 8.12 -16.20
CA VAL A 95 -9.37 8.47 -15.12
C VAL A 95 -7.95 8.02 -15.45
N SER A 96 -7.77 6.82 -16.00
CA SER A 96 -6.45 6.35 -16.43
C SER A 96 -5.85 7.26 -17.51
N ARG A 97 -6.67 7.70 -18.48
CA ARG A 97 -6.25 8.68 -19.49
C ARG A 97 -5.91 10.03 -18.87
N TRP A 98 -6.67 10.48 -17.87
CA TRP A 98 -6.35 11.71 -17.16
C TRP A 98 -4.99 11.61 -16.45
N LEU A 99 -4.72 10.50 -15.74
CA LEU A 99 -3.42 10.24 -15.11
C LEU A 99 -2.27 10.27 -16.13
N LEU A 100 -2.41 9.59 -17.26
CA LEU A 100 -1.39 9.58 -18.32
C LEU A 100 -1.14 10.98 -18.91
N LYS A 101 -2.18 11.82 -19.05
CA LYS A 101 -2.02 13.20 -19.52
C LYS A 101 -1.25 14.10 -18.54
N GLN A 102 -1.19 13.75 -17.26
CA GLN A 102 -0.41 14.49 -16.27
C GLN A 102 1.08 14.12 -16.27
N GLN A 103 1.49 13.10 -17.04
CA GLN A 103 2.89 12.69 -17.12
C GLN A 103 3.71 13.77 -17.83
N LEU A 104 4.84 14.16 -17.23
CA LEU A 104 5.81 15.07 -17.82
C LEU A 104 6.68 14.34 -18.85
N ASP A 105 7.36 15.08 -19.72
CA ASP A 105 8.22 14.52 -20.78
C ASP A 105 9.38 13.66 -20.24
N ASP A 106 9.80 13.90 -18.99
CA ASP A 106 10.83 13.09 -18.31
C ASP A 106 10.30 11.72 -17.82
N GLY A 107 8.99 11.49 -17.92
CA GLY A 107 8.31 10.29 -17.46
C GLY A 107 7.78 10.37 -16.03
N SER A 108 8.04 11.47 -15.31
CA SER A 108 7.56 11.67 -13.94
C SER A 108 6.13 12.21 -13.88
N TRP A 109 5.58 12.21 -12.68
CA TRP A 109 4.48 13.09 -12.33
C TRP A 109 4.98 14.14 -11.34
N ASN A 110 4.87 15.41 -11.73
CA ASN A 110 5.30 16.59 -10.97
C ASN A 110 6.76 16.54 -10.47
N ASN A 111 7.65 15.80 -11.15
CA ASN A 111 9.02 15.55 -10.69
C ASN A 111 9.08 15.04 -9.23
N ASN A 112 8.05 14.29 -8.81
CA ASN A 112 7.87 13.88 -7.42
C ASN A 112 7.89 12.35 -7.29
N LEU A 113 8.82 11.82 -6.50
CA LEU A 113 8.98 10.39 -6.25
C LEU A 113 7.72 9.72 -5.71
N THR A 114 7.04 10.38 -4.77
CA THR A 114 5.85 9.80 -4.12
C THR A 114 4.67 9.79 -5.08
N GLU A 115 4.43 10.89 -5.78
CA GLU A 115 3.33 10.98 -6.75
C GLU A 115 3.56 10.03 -7.92
N THR A 116 4.76 10.02 -8.49
CA THR A 116 5.13 9.10 -9.57
C THR A 116 4.93 7.65 -9.15
N ALA A 117 5.37 7.25 -7.95
CA ALA A 117 5.17 5.89 -7.48
C ALA A 117 3.68 5.55 -7.28
N TYR A 118 2.87 6.44 -6.72
CA TYR A 118 1.43 6.21 -6.55
C TYR A 118 0.70 6.12 -7.89
N VAL A 119 1.03 6.96 -8.87
CA VAL A 119 0.43 6.88 -10.21
C VAL A 119 0.84 5.59 -10.90
N LEU A 120 2.11 5.19 -10.84
CA LEU A 120 2.56 3.92 -11.40
C LEU A 120 1.89 2.72 -10.71
N ILE A 121 1.68 2.75 -9.40
CA ILE A 121 0.89 1.72 -8.70
C ILE A 121 -0.52 1.65 -9.30
N ALA A 122 -1.20 2.79 -9.44
CA ALA A 122 -2.55 2.87 -9.99
C ALA A 122 -2.64 2.34 -11.42
N LEU A 123 -1.71 2.75 -12.29
CA LEU A 123 -1.62 2.27 -13.67
C LEU A 123 -1.36 0.76 -13.72
N GLY A 124 -0.47 0.26 -12.87
CA GLY A 124 -0.20 -1.18 -12.76
C GLY A 124 -1.41 -1.99 -12.27
N ASP A 125 -2.20 -1.44 -11.35
CA ASP A 125 -3.43 -2.07 -10.85
C ASP A 125 -4.53 -2.18 -11.91
N VAL A 126 -4.54 -1.29 -12.89
CA VAL A 126 -5.44 -1.36 -14.07
C VAL A 126 -4.77 -1.96 -15.31
N ASN A 127 -3.59 -2.57 -15.15
CA ASN A 127 -2.82 -3.23 -16.20
C ASN A 127 -2.41 -2.31 -17.37
N GLU A 128 -2.22 -1.02 -17.09
CA GLU A 128 -1.70 -0.01 -18.02
C GLU A 128 -0.18 0.11 -17.83
N LYS A 129 0.61 -0.33 -18.81
CA LYS A 129 2.07 -0.32 -18.71
C LYS A 129 2.64 1.10 -18.91
N ASN A 130 3.61 1.49 -18.08
CA ASN A 130 4.30 2.77 -18.25
C ASN A 130 5.81 2.64 -17.98
N THR A 131 6.56 2.26 -19.02
CA THR A 131 8.00 2.02 -18.93
C THR A 131 8.81 3.31 -18.70
N SER A 132 8.38 4.45 -19.27
CA SER A 132 9.07 5.74 -19.07
C SER A 132 9.06 6.15 -17.60
N GLY A 133 7.91 6.09 -16.94
CA GLY A 133 7.79 6.40 -15.51
C GLY A 133 8.53 5.39 -14.63
N CYS A 134 8.53 4.10 -15.00
CA CYS A 134 9.33 3.11 -14.29
C CYS A 134 10.84 3.42 -14.37
N ARG A 135 11.35 3.79 -15.54
CA ARG A 135 12.75 4.19 -15.73
C ARG A 135 13.09 5.46 -14.97
N TRP A 136 12.23 6.48 -15.04
CA TRP A 136 12.42 7.71 -14.27
C TRP A 136 12.51 7.40 -12.78
N LEU A 137 11.60 6.57 -12.25
CA LEU A 137 11.56 6.25 -10.83
C LEU A 137 12.78 5.44 -10.38
N ALA A 138 13.18 4.41 -11.13
CA ALA A 138 14.33 3.57 -10.81
C ALA A 138 15.68 4.30 -10.97
N GLY A 139 15.76 5.28 -11.88
CA GLY A 139 16.95 6.07 -12.15
C GLY A 139 17.10 7.33 -11.30
N ASN A 140 16.11 7.68 -10.49
CA ASN A 140 16.13 8.94 -9.75
C ASN A 140 17.09 8.87 -8.53
N PRO A 141 18.15 9.71 -8.49
CA PRO A 141 19.16 9.67 -7.43
C PRO A 141 18.65 10.15 -6.06
N GLU A 142 17.53 10.87 -6.01
CA GLU A 142 16.93 11.35 -4.76
C GLU A 142 16.18 10.25 -4.01
N LEU A 143 16.05 9.05 -4.59
CA LEU A 143 15.36 7.90 -4.03
C LEU A 143 16.13 7.27 -2.86
N THR A 144 16.12 7.98 -1.74
CA THR A 144 16.96 7.67 -0.57
C THR A 144 16.15 7.24 0.64
N SER A 145 14.91 7.71 0.78
CA SER A 145 14.08 7.45 1.95
C SER A 145 13.50 6.03 1.94
N THR A 146 13.44 5.38 3.11
CA THR A 146 12.90 4.01 3.24
C THR A 146 11.46 3.90 2.70
N GLY A 147 10.63 4.93 2.92
CA GLY A 147 9.24 4.94 2.45
C GLY A 147 9.12 5.04 0.93
N THR A 148 9.88 5.95 0.31
CA THR A 148 9.85 6.13 -1.16
C THR A 148 10.48 4.94 -1.88
N ILE A 149 11.54 4.33 -1.33
CA ILE A 149 12.09 3.07 -1.86
C ILE A 149 11.03 1.96 -1.84
N ALA A 150 10.31 1.79 -0.72
CA ALA A 150 9.26 0.79 -0.62
C ALA A 150 8.09 1.01 -1.61
N LEU A 151 7.66 2.27 -1.79
CA LEU A 151 6.67 2.62 -2.82
C LEU A 151 7.17 2.30 -4.22
N SER A 152 8.43 2.60 -4.50
CA SER A 152 9.02 2.38 -5.82
C SER A 152 9.12 0.90 -6.15
N ILE A 153 9.59 0.06 -5.23
CA ILE A 153 9.55 -1.40 -5.39
C ILE A 153 8.12 -1.87 -5.70
N THR A 154 7.14 -1.41 -4.92
CA THR A 154 5.72 -1.79 -5.11
C THR A 154 5.22 -1.40 -6.51
N ALA A 155 5.52 -0.18 -6.96
CA ALA A 155 5.18 0.29 -8.30
C ALA A 155 5.84 -0.57 -9.38
N LEU A 156 7.15 -0.76 -9.32
CA LEU A 156 7.92 -1.46 -10.34
C LEU A 156 7.54 -2.95 -10.44
N CYS A 157 7.26 -3.61 -9.31
CA CYS A 157 6.75 -4.99 -9.30
C CYS A 157 5.42 -5.11 -10.05
N LYS A 158 4.49 -4.15 -9.91
CA LYS A 158 3.21 -4.16 -10.63
C LYS A 158 3.37 -4.02 -12.14
N HIS A 159 4.43 -3.37 -12.60
CA HIS A 159 4.76 -3.25 -14.03
C HIS A 159 5.64 -4.40 -14.56
N GLY A 160 6.08 -5.32 -13.70
CA GLY A 160 7.06 -6.35 -14.06
C GLY A 160 8.40 -5.76 -14.52
N PHE A 161 8.75 -4.57 -14.02
CA PHE A 161 9.96 -3.86 -14.42
C PHE A 161 11.19 -4.48 -13.75
N ASN A 162 12.22 -4.83 -14.54
CA ASN A 162 13.42 -5.53 -14.05
C ASN A 162 14.73 -4.99 -14.65
N GLU A 163 14.76 -3.72 -15.07
CA GLU A 163 16.00 -3.13 -15.57
C GLU A 163 16.97 -2.86 -14.40
N GLY A 164 18.26 -3.17 -14.60
CA GLY A 164 19.34 -2.80 -13.68
C GLY A 164 19.29 -3.44 -12.29
N ASN A 165 18.56 -4.55 -12.09
CA ASN A 165 18.40 -5.22 -10.78
C ASN A 165 17.88 -4.32 -9.64
N PHE A 166 17.28 -3.17 -9.97
CA PHE A 166 16.88 -2.14 -9.01
C PHE A 166 16.03 -2.72 -7.85
N ILE A 167 15.06 -3.60 -8.15
CA ILE A 167 14.18 -4.21 -7.15
C ILE A 167 14.98 -5.03 -6.14
N ALA A 168 15.92 -5.86 -6.61
CA ALA A 168 16.71 -6.73 -5.75
C ALA A 168 17.66 -5.93 -4.85
N GLU A 169 18.34 -4.93 -5.40
CA GLU A 169 19.24 -4.05 -4.65
C GLU A 169 18.49 -3.21 -3.61
N SER A 170 17.36 -2.63 -4.01
CA SER A 170 16.50 -1.85 -3.12
C SER A 170 15.91 -2.71 -2.01
N ALA A 171 15.48 -3.94 -2.30
CA ALA A 171 15.00 -4.88 -1.29
C ALA A 171 16.12 -5.26 -0.30
N ALA A 172 17.35 -5.47 -0.78
CA ALA A 172 18.51 -5.70 0.07
C ALA A 172 18.79 -4.50 1.00
N LEU A 173 18.72 -3.28 0.48
CA LEU A 173 18.85 -2.06 1.27
C LEU A 173 17.74 -1.92 2.32
N LEU A 174 16.48 -2.22 1.98
CA LEU A 174 15.39 -2.23 2.95
C LEU A 174 15.66 -3.24 4.07
N LYS A 175 16.12 -4.46 3.76
CA LYS A 175 16.49 -5.47 4.77
C LYS A 175 17.58 -4.96 5.72
N GLN A 176 18.61 -4.29 5.21
CA GLN A 176 19.69 -3.72 6.03
C GLN A 176 19.22 -2.58 6.95
N ARG A 177 18.16 -1.85 6.55
CA ARG A 177 17.61 -0.73 7.33
C ARG A 177 16.61 -1.15 8.40
N GLN A 178 16.35 -2.45 8.57
CA GLN A 178 15.47 -2.93 9.63
C GLN A 178 16.14 -2.68 10.99
N LEU A 179 15.37 -2.12 11.92
CA LEU A 179 15.82 -1.85 13.28
C LEU A 179 15.83 -3.14 14.11
N ALA A 180 16.54 -3.14 15.24
CA ALA A 180 16.64 -4.29 16.14
C ALA A 180 15.29 -4.72 16.75
N ASP A 181 14.28 -3.84 16.73
CA ASP A 181 12.90 -4.14 17.15
C ASP A 181 12.03 -4.73 16.01
N TYR A 182 12.63 -5.06 14.87
CA TYR A 182 12.00 -5.56 13.66
C TYR A 182 11.15 -4.54 12.88
N SER A 183 11.24 -3.25 13.23
CA SER A 183 10.53 -2.17 12.53
C SER A 183 11.40 -1.41 11.51
N TRP A 184 10.76 -0.55 10.72
CA TRP A 184 11.41 0.47 9.89
C TRP A 184 10.98 1.87 10.33
N LYS A 185 11.32 2.26 11.56
CA LYS A 185 11.09 3.59 12.17
C LYS A 185 9.65 3.92 12.57
N SER A 186 8.65 3.56 11.76
CA SER A 186 7.24 3.83 12.09
C SER A 186 6.33 2.75 11.55
N LEU A 187 5.10 2.67 12.08
CA LEU A 187 4.13 1.65 11.64
C LEU A 187 3.80 1.79 10.15
N VAL A 188 3.65 3.03 9.66
CA VAL A 188 3.37 3.30 8.25
C VAL A 188 4.51 2.78 7.38
N ILE A 189 5.75 3.11 7.72
CA ILE A 189 6.91 2.70 6.93
C ILE A 189 7.14 1.19 7.04
N SER A 190 6.98 0.58 8.23
CA SER A 190 7.06 -0.87 8.39
C SER A 190 6.04 -1.62 7.54
N ASN A 191 4.79 -1.13 7.46
CA ASN A 191 3.79 -1.71 6.57
C ASN A 191 4.18 -1.59 5.10
N MET A 192 4.60 -0.39 4.66
CA MET A 192 5.01 -0.17 3.27
C MET A 192 6.20 -1.07 2.89
N VAL A 193 7.20 -1.19 3.76
CA VAL A 193 8.38 -2.05 3.53
C VAL A 193 8.00 -3.52 3.51
N ALA A 194 7.18 -3.99 4.45
CA ALA A 194 6.71 -5.38 4.45
C ALA A 194 5.93 -5.71 3.17
N GLN A 195 5.10 -4.78 2.70
CA GLN A 195 4.37 -4.95 1.44
C GLN A 195 5.30 -5.00 0.23
N ALA A 196 6.25 -4.08 0.15
CA ALA A 196 7.25 -4.02 -0.92
C ALA A 196 8.12 -5.28 -0.97
N LEU A 197 8.62 -5.74 0.19
CA LEU A 197 9.41 -6.96 0.29
C LEU A 197 8.59 -8.19 -0.13
N PHE A 198 7.32 -8.26 0.26
CA PHE A 198 6.44 -9.35 -0.19
C PHE A 198 6.26 -9.33 -1.71
N ALA A 199 6.01 -8.16 -2.30
CA ALA A 199 5.87 -7.98 -3.75
C ALA A 199 7.16 -8.32 -4.52
N ALA A 200 8.33 -8.06 -3.93
CA ALA A 200 9.64 -8.43 -4.47
C ALA A 200 10.01 -9.93 -4.27
N GLY A 201 9.13 -10.73 -3.66
CA GLY A 201 9.39 -12.15 -3.37
C GLY A 201 10.21 -12.42 -2.10
N GLU A 202 10.57 -11.40 -1.33
CA GLU A 202 11.37 -11.45 -0.11
C GLU A 202 10.52 -11.80 1.14
N LYS A 203 9.74 -12.89 1.04
CA LYS A 203 8.70 -13.27 2.01
C LYS A 203 9.18 -13.40 3.45
N LYS A 204 10.36 -14.00 3.67
CA LYS A 204 10.94 -14.16 5.01
C LYS A 204 11.21 -12.80 5.67
N ALA A 205 11.74 -11.86 4.89
CA ALA A 205 12.00 -10.51 5.38
C ALA A 205 10.70 -9.76 5.67
N ALA A 206 9.69 -9.86 4.79
CA ALA A 206 8.37 -9.30 5.04
C ALA A 206 7.72 -9.84 6.32
N LEU A 207 7.82 -11.15 6.55
CA LEU A 207 7.26 -11.83 7.74
C LEU A 207 7.92 -11.42 9.05
N SER A 208 9.19 -11.01 9.04
CA SER A 208 9.92 -10.63 10.25
C SER A 208 9.29 -9.43 10.99
N ALA A 209 8.56 -8.58 10.28
CA ALA A 209 7.89 -7.39 10.83
C ALA A 209 6.61 -7.72 11.62
N VAL A 210 6.00 -8.88 11.35
CA VAL A 210 4.64 -9.21 11.79
C VAL A 210 4.49 -9.17 13.33
N PRO A 211 5.39 -9.74 14.14
CA PRO A 211 5.28 -9.64 15.60
C PRO A 211 5.22 -8.21 16.09
N TRP A 212 6.11 -7.35 15.57
CA TRP A 212 6.14 -5.94 15.94
C TRP A 212 4.87 -5.21 15.49
N ILE A 213 4.38 -5.49 14.27
CA ILE A 213 3.13 -4.90 13.75
C ILE A 213 1.94 -5.30 14.64
N LEU A 214 1.80 -6.58 14.99
CA LEU A 214 0.70 -7.07 15.83
C LEU A 214 0.75 -6.46 17.23
N PHE A 215 1.95 -6.27 17.80
CA PHE A 215 2.13 -5.60 19.08
C PHE A 215 1.66 -4.13 19.09
N GLN A 216 1.52 -3.48 17.93
CA GLN A 216 1.00 -2.10 17.84
C GLN A 216 -0.54 -2.02 17.87
N GLN A 217 -1.26 -3.15 17.87
CA GLN A 217 -2.72 -3.15 17.92
C GLN A 217 -3.22 -2.72 19.31
N ARG A 218 -4.30 -1.95 19.34
CA ARG A 218 -4.98 -1.52 20.55
C ARG A 218 -6.13 -2.46 20.90
N GLU A 219 -6.65 -2.33 22.11
CA GLU A 219 -7.82 -3.09 22.58
C GLU A 219 -9.07 -2.85 21.73
N ASP A 220 -9.21 -1.66 21.14
CA ASP A 220 -10.31 -1.29 20.23
C ASP A 220 -10.17 -1.89 18.81
N GLY A 221 -9.15 -2.73 18.57
CA GLY A 221 -8.86 -3.35 17.29
C GLY A 221 -8.09 -2.47 16.31
N SER A 222 -7.95 -1.16 16.58
CA SER A 222 -7.22 -0.24 15.71
C SER A 222 -5.71 -0.34 15.87
N TRP A 223 -5.00 0.15 14.86
CA TRP A 223 -3.57 0.43 14.96
C TRP A 223 -3.33 1.90 15.20
N LYS A 224 -2.82 2.24 16.40
CA LYS A 224 -2.54 3.61 16.85
C LYS A 224 -3.72 4.58 16.76
N ASN A 225 -4.97 4.10 16.87
CA ASN A 225 -6.20 4.92 16.80
C ASN A 225 -6.28 5.78 15.53
N LYS A 226 -5.84 5.23 14.39
CA LYS A 226 -6.00 5.87 13.09
C LYS A 226 -6.56 4.88 12.10
N SER A 227 -7.66 5.27 11.45
CA SER A 227 -8.31 4.53 10.37
C SER A 227 -7.30 4.17 9.26
N ASP A 228 -6.47 5.14 8.89
CA ASP A 228 -5.51 5.00 7.80
C ASP A 228 -4.38 4.00 8.12
N ASN A 229 -3.88 3.99 9.36
CA ASN A 229 -2.92 3.01 9.86
C ASN A 229 -3.56 1.62 9.97
N THR A 230 -4.80 1.54 10.45
CA THR A 230 -5.52 0.28 10.61
C THR A 230 -5.74 -0.38 9.25
N ALA A 231 -6.26 0.37 8.27
CA ALA A 231 -6.44 -0.12 6.92
C ALA A 231 -5.10 -0.55 6.28
N LEU A 232 -4.04 0.25 6.40
CA LEU A 232 -2.73 -0.11 5.87
C LEU A 232 -2.15 -1.38 6.52
N THR A 233 -2.30 -1.54 7.83
CA THR A 233 -1.88 -2.76 8.53
C THR A 233 -2.69 -3.97 8.10
N LEU A 234 -4.01 -3.82 7.94
CA LEU A 234 -4.87 -4.91 7.44
C LEU A 234 -4.45 -5.36 6.04
N ILE A 235 -4.11 -4.44 5.14
CA ILE A 235 -3.55 -4.77 3.81
C ILE A 235 -2.31 -5.65 3.97
N THR A 236 -1.35 -5.22 4.80
CA THR A 236 -0.11 -5.96 5.06
C THR A 236 -0.38 -7.35 5.63
N LEU A 237 -1.16 -7.45 6.71
CA LEU A 237 -1.40 -8.71 7.40
C LEU A 237 -2.19 -9.67 6.51
N LYS A 238 -3.23 -9.22 5.82
CA LYS A 238 -4.03 -10.08 4.93
C LYS A 238 -3.23 -10.58 3.74
N MET A 239 -2.40 -9.72 3.13
CA MET A 239 -1.52 -10.14 2.03
C MET A 239 -0.50 -11.19 2.48
N ILE A 240 0.16 -10.99 3.63
CA ILE A 240 1.21 -11.89 4.11
C ILE A 240 0.63 -13.20 4.68
N THR A 241 -0.54 -13.15 5.31
CA THR A 241 -1.17 -14.34 5.94
C THR A 241 -1.97 -15.20 4.97
N ALA A 242 -2.50 -14.62 3.88
CA ALA A 242 -3.15 -15.40 2.81
C ALA A 242 -2.19 -16.44 2.19
N TRP A 243 -0.88 -16.20 2.24
CA TRP A 243 0.16 -17.10 1.76
C TRP A 243 0.43 -18.32 2.66
N LYS A 244 -0.07 -18.35 3.91
CA LYS A 244 0.11 -19.52 4.80
C LYS A 244 -0.83 -20.70 4.46
N LYS A 245 -1.71 -20.56 3.46
CA LYS A 245 -2.56 -21.62 2.93
C LYS A 245 -1.93 -22.20 1.67
#